data_AF-A0A439R3F5-F1
#
_entry.id   AF-A0A439R3F5-F1
#
_cell.length_a   1.000
_cell.length_b   1.000
_cell.length_c   1.000
_cell.angle_alpha   90.00
_cell.angle_beta   90.00
_cell.angle_gamma   90.00
#
_symmetry.space_group_name_H-M   'P 1'
#
loop_
_entity.id
_entity.type
_entity.pdbx_description
1 polymer ?
#
loop_
_entity_poly.entity_id
_entity_poly.type
_entity_poly.pdbx_seq_one_letter_code
_entity_poly.pdbx_strand_id
1 'polypeptide(L)'
;HRGVPNVVLAAPLKSDGTWNAAHFKTKDYDTLANSYIAALDLEAQKADAGKIQKLLLEETPIIFGYFFDYLTATAKGVTGVQPTAMGQL
;
A
#
# COMPACT_ATOMS: atom_id res chain seq x y z
N HIS A 1 -13.36 7.64 -4.02
CA HIS A 1 -12.01 7.25 -4.48
C HIS A 1 -11.87 5.73 -4.32
N ARG A 2 -11.19 5.02 -5.23
CA ARG A 2 -11.00 3.57 -5.14
C ARG A 2 -9.69 3.29 -4.41
N GLY A 3 -9.76 2.74 -3.21
CA GLY A 3 -8.58 2.30 -2.46
C GLY A 3 -7.93 1.11 -3.18
N VAL A 4 -6.92 1.38 -4.00
CA VAL A 4 -6.06 0.34 -4.59
C VAL A 4 -4.67 0.44 -3.96
N PRO A 5 -4.01 -0.69 -3.66
CA PRO A 5 -2.73 -0.69 -2.97
C PRO A 5 -1.56 -0.21 -3.84
N ASN A 6 -1.78 0.06 -5.13
CA ASN A 6 -0.73 0.41 -6.09
C ASN A 6 0.12 1.59 -5.62
N VAL A 7 -0.49 2.64 -5.05
CA VAL A 7 0.26 3.81 -4.56
C VAL A 7 1.18 3.46 -3.39
N VAL A 8 0.72 2.59 -2.46
CA VAL A 8 1.51 2.19 -1.29
C VAL A 8 2.60 1.17 -1.63
N LEU A 9 2.46 0.43 -2.75
CA LEU A 9 3.51 -0.43 -3.27
C LEU A 9 4.51 0.31 -4.17
N ALA A 10 4.06 1.35 -4.88
CA ALA A 10 4.91 2.06 -5.83
C ALA A 10 5.67 3.23 -5.20
N ALA A 11 4.95 4.21 -4.64
CA ALA A 11 5.54 5.49 -4.26
C ALA A 11 6.61 5.40 -3.15
N PRO A 12 6.46 4.59 -2.08
CA PRO A 12 7.45 4.54 -1.01
C PRO A 12 8.54 3.47 -1.20
N LEU A 13 8.38 2.51 -2.11
CA LEU A 13 9.20 1.29 -2.14
C LEU A 13 9.84 1.00 -3.51
N LYS A 14 9.31 1.53 -4.62
CA LYS A 14 10.02 1.38 -5.90
C LYS A 14 11.30 2.21 -5.90
N SER A 15 12.28 1.75 -6.67
CA SER A 15 13.59 2.40 -6.82
C SER A 15 13.51 3.87 -7.24
N ASP A 16 12.47 4.23 -7.99
CA ASP A 16 12.16 5.59 -8.49
C ASP A 16 10.95 6.21 -7.78
N GLY A 17 10.51 5.63 -6.66
CA GLY A 17 9.36 6.06 -5.90
C GLY A 17 9.52 7.46 -5.31
N THR A 18 8.52 8.31 -5.51
CA THR A 18 8.55 9.72 -5.07
C THR A 18 8.49 9.90 -3.55
N TRP A 19 8.09 8.88 -2.80
CA TRP A 19 8.01 8.88 -1.33
C TRP A 19 9.05 7.96 -0.68
N ASN A 20 10.01 7.45 -1.45
CA ASN A 20 11.00 6.47 -0.98
C ASN A 20 12.11 7.14 -0.16
N ALA A 21 11.80 7.46 1.10
CA ALA A 21 12.72 8.09 2.04
C ALA A 21 13.89 7.17 2.47
N ALA A 22 13.71 5.85 2.37
CA ALA A 22 14.75 4.87 2.70
C ALA A 22 15.79 4.70 1.58
N HIS A 23 15.56 5.30 0.41
CA HIS A 23 16.34 5.03 -0.81
C HIS A 23 16.43 3.54 -1.15
N PHE A 24 15.39 2.77 -0.77
CA PHE A 24 15.30 1.35 -1.03
C PHE A 24 15.30 1.08 -2.53
N LYS A 25 16.20 0.22 -3.01
CA LYS A 25 16.49 0.13 -4.44
C LYS A 25 16.88 -1.28 -4.83
N THR A 26 15.90 -2.11 -5.17
CA THR A 26 16.14 -3.48 -5.61
C THR A 26 15.33 -3.80 -6.86
N LYS A 27 15.99 -4.44 -7.83
CA LYS A 27 15.36 -4.86 -9.08
C LYS A 27 14.26 -5.90 -8.82
N ASP A 28 14.44 -6.72 -7.79
CA ASP A 28 13.51 -7.78 -7.41
C ASP A 28 12.20 -7.19 -6.91
N TYR A 29 12.25 -6.18 -6.03
CA TYR A 29 11.05 -5.48 -5.59
C TYR A 29 10.35 -4.78 -6.77
N ASP A 30 11.09 -4.04 -7.60
CA ASP A 30 10.50 -3.34 -8.75
C ASP A 30 9.79 -4.31 -9.71
N THR A 31 10.38 -5.48 -9.94
CA THR A 31 9.80 -6.52 -10.79
C THR A 31 8.51 -7.06 -10.16
N LEU A 32 8.55 -7.42 -8.88
CA LEU A 32 7.38 -7.96 -8.17
C LEU A 32 6.24 -6.94 -8.07
N ALA A 33 6.54 -5.67 -7.80
CA ALA A 33 5.55 -4.61 -7.74
C ALA A 33 4.87 -4.40 -9.11
N ASN A 34 5.64 -4.43 -10.20
CA ASN A 34 5.09 -4.36 -11.56
C ASN A 34 4.20 -5.57 -11.87
N SER A 35 4.62 -6.79 -11.51
CA SER A 35 3.83 -8.01 -11.69
C SER A 35 2.52 -7.97 -10.90
N TYR A 36 2.55 -7.57 -9.63
CA TYR A 36 1.37 -7.42 -8.79
C TYR A 36 0.34 -6.44 -9.40
N ILE A 37 0.82 -5.31 -9.93
CA ILE A 37 -0.01 -4.27 -10.55
C ILE A 37 -0.60 -4.74 -11.88
N ALA A 38 0.16 -5.53 -12.65
CA ALA A 38 -0.26 -6.04 -13.95
C ALA A 38 -1.13 -7.30 -13.87
N ALA A 39 -1.18 -7.98 -12.73
CA ALA A 39 -1.96 -9.20 -12.55
C ALA A 39 -3.46 -8.97 -12.81
N LEU A 40 -4.06 -9.83 -13.64
CA LEU A 40 -5.47 -9.73 -14.04
C LEU A 40 -6.40 -10.58 -13.15
N ASP A 41 -5.87 -11.66 -12.56
CA ASP A 41 -6.59 -12.53 -11.66
C ASP A 41 -6.10 -12.40 -10.22
N LEU A 42 -6.99 -12.71 -9.28
CA LEU A 42 -6.77 -12.53 -7.85
C LEU A 42 -5.69 -13.48 -7.30
N GLU A 43 -5.56 -14.67 -7.86
CA GLU A 43 -4.64 -15.68 -7.34
C GLU A 43 -3.19 -15.33 -7.70
N ALA A 44 -2.93 -14.90 -8.93
CA ALA A 44 -1.65 -14.33 -9.33
C ALA A 44 -1.29 -13.10 -8.49
N GLN A 45 -2.25 -12.18 -8.28
CA GLN A 45 -2.03 -10.99 -7.47
C GLN A 45 -1.67 -11.33 -6.02
N LYS A 46 -2.35 -12.30 -5.39
CA LYS A 46 -2.03 -12.77 -4.03
C LYS A 46 -0.67 -13.47 -3.97
N ALA A 47 -0.32 -14.25 -4.98
CA ALA A 47 0.97 -14.94 -5.03
C ALA A 47 2.12 -13.93 -5.05
N ASP A 48 2.02 -12.87 -5.86
CA ASP A 48 3.02 -11.81 -5.88
C ASP A 48 3.01 -10.98 -4.59
N ALA A 49 1.84 -10.73 -3.99
CA ALA A 49 1.74 -10.09 -2.67
C ALA A 49 2.55 -10.85 -1.60
N GLY A 50 2.44 -12.18 -1.60
CA GLY A 50 3.18 -13.04 -0.67
C GLY A 50 4.69 -12.98 -0.88
N LYS A 51 5.16 -12.90 -2.14
CA LYS A 51 6.58 -12.71 -2.45
C LYS A 51 7.09 -11.34 -1.99
N ILE A 52 6.33 -10.29 -2.26
CA ILE A 52 6.64 -8.92 -1.81
C ILE A 52 6.78 -8.88 -0.29
N GLN A 53 5.81 -9.44 0.45
CA GLN A 53 5.85 -9.45 1.92
C GLN A 53 7.11 -10.14 2.46
N LYS A 54 7.50 -11.28 1.89
CA LYS A 54 8.72 -11.99 2.29
C LYS A 54 9.98 -11.17 2.03
N LEU A 55 10.09 -10.57 0.84
CA LEU A 55 11.23 -9.71 0.49
C LEU A 55 11.34 -8.51 1.46
N LEU A 56 10.21 -7.85 1.75
CA LEU A 56 10.20 -6.72 2.68
C LEU A 56 10.52 -7.12 4.13
N LEU A 57 10.20 -8.34 4.55
CA LEU A 57 10.62 -8.87 5.85
C LEU A 57 12.13 -9.17 5.89
N GLU A 58 12.72 -9.57 4.77
CA GLU A 58 14.15 -9.85 4.67
C GLU A 58 14.99 -8.57 4.61
N GLU A 59 14.61 -7.63 3.75
CA GLU A 59 15.37 -6.40 3.51
C GLU A 59 14.98 -5.25 4.46
N THR A 60 13.81 -5.33 5.10
CA THR A 60 13.27 -4.38 6.09
C THR A 60 13.50 -2.89 5.74
N PRO A 61 13.07 -2.42 4.55
CA PRO A 61 13.28 -1.01 4.17
C PRO A 61 12.37 -0.04 4.93
N ILE A 62 11.29 -0.55 5.52
CA ILE A 62 10.32 0.22 6.30
C ILE A 62 9.81 -0.64 7.46
N ILE A 63 9.59 0.00 8.61
CA ILE A 63 8.98 -0.63 9.79
C ILE A 63 7.60 -0.02 10.01
N PHE A 64 6.56 -0.85 9.96
CA PHE A 64 5.20 -0.45 10.30
C PHE A 64 4.95 -0.69 11.80
N GLY A 65 4.92 0.39 12.59
CA GLY A 65 4.83 0.28 14.05
C GLY A 65 3.45 -0.08 14.59
N TYR A 66 2.37 0.27 13.88
CA TYR A 66 1.00 -0.03 14.27
C TYR A 66 0.03 0.16 13.09
N PHE A 67 -1.17 -0.41 13.23
CA PHE A 67 -2.34 -0.09 12.41
C PHE A 67 -3.38 0.55 13.34
N PHE A 68 -3.99 1.66 12.92
CA PHE A 68 -4.88 2.43 13.77
C PHE A 68 -6.34 2.33 13.33
N ASP A 69 -7.25 2.50 14.30
CA ASP A 69 -8.68 2.68 14.03
C ASP A 69 -8.94 4.13 13.63
N TYR A 70 -9.52 4.35 12.44
CA TYR A 70 -9.82 5.69 11.95
C TYR A 70 -11.14 6.21 12.52
N LEU A 71 -11.07 7.33 13.23
CA LEU A 71 -12.24 7.99 13.85
C LEU A 71 -12.60 9.26 13.07
N THR A 72 -13.86 9.38 12.67
CA THR A 72 -14.41 10.60 12.05
C THR A 72 -15.44 11.24 12.98
N ALA A 73 -15.24 12.52 13.31
CA ALA A 73 -16.24 13.32 14.01
C ALA A 73 -17.06 14.15 13.02
N THR A 74 -18.37 14.30 13.29
CA THR A 74 -19.27 15.13 12.48
C THR A 74 -19.99 16.16 13.36
N ALA A 75 -20.34 17.31 12.78
CA ALA A 75 -21.12 18.32 13.49
C ALA A 75 -22.56 17.84 13.73
N LYS A 76 -23.19 18.33 14.81
CA LYS A 76 -24.58 18.01 15.13
C LYS A 76 -25.50 18.39 13.97
N GLY A 77 -26.35 17.45 13.54
CA GLY A 77 -27.29 17.65 12.44
C GLY A 77 -26.75 17.26 11.06
N VAL A 78 -25.46 16.98 10.92
CA VAL A 78 -24.90 16.40 9.69
C VAL A 78 -25.22 14.91 9.64
N THR A 79 -25.82 14.46 8.55
CA THR A 79 -26.20 13.05 8.32
C THR A 79 -25.67 12.55 6.98
N GLY A 80 -25.57 11.23 6.81
CA GLY A 80 -25.12 10.62 5.55
C GLY A 80 -23.60 10.65 5.31
N VAL A 81 -22.79 11.03 6.29
CA VAL A 81 -21.31 10.98 6.17
C VAL A 81 -20.85 9.53 6.15
N GLN A 82 -20.00 9.16 5.18
CA GLN A 82 -19.50 7.80 4.99
C GLN A 82 -17.98 7.82 4.81
N PRO A 83 -17.21 7.79 5.91
CA PRO A 83 -15.76 7.68 5.84
C PRO A 83 -15.35 6.35 5.21
N THR A 84 -14.36 6.39 4.33
CA THR A 84 -13.78 5.20 3.73
C THR A 84 -12.68 4.62 4.60
N ALA A 85 -12.36 3.34 4.43
CA ALA A 85 -11.23 2.68 5.09
C ALA A 85 -9.84 3.30 4.75
N MET A 86 -9.79 4.20 3.75
CA MET A 86 -8.60 4.96 3.38
C MET A 86 -8.51 6.32 4.08
N GLY A 87 -9.43 6.64 5.00
CA GLY A 87 -9.45 7.91 5.72
C GLY A 87 -9.97 9.10 4.89
N GLN A 88 -10.71 8.84 3.83
CA GLN A 88 -11.33 9.85 2.95
C GLN A 88 -12.83 9.96 3.24
N LEU A 89 -13.42 11.15 3.04
CA LEU A 89 -14.86 11.43 3.11
C LEU A 89 -15.49 11.56 1.71
#